data_AF-A0AAV0YBC2-F1
#
_entry.id   AF-A0AAV0YBC2-F1
#
_cell.length_a   1.000
_cell.length_b   1.000
_cell.length_c   1.000
_cell.angle_alpha   90.00
_cell.angle_beta   90.00
_cell.angle_gamma   90.00
#
_symmetry.space_group_name_H-M   'P 1'
#
loop_
_entity.id
_entity.type
_entity.pdbx_description
1 polymer ?
#
loop_
_entity_poly.entity_id
_entity_poly.type
_entity_poly.pdbx_seq_one_letter_code
_entity_poly.pdbx_strand_id
1 'polypeptide(L)'
;MKDQTNSFELDSNLKNLLLDPFFKEAVHNSKVAWRKVVTSSAMLGIPSPPFSTVHAFYDSYRSARLPANLLPAQRDYFGSHTYELLTAPGKYIHTNWTGTAGDVSASTYKA
;
A
#
# COMPACT_ATOMS: atom_id res chain seq x y z
N MET A 1 4.74 -25.75 2.42
CA MET A 1 3.36 -26.26 2.54
C MET A 1 3.03 -26.70 3.96
N LYS A 2 3.80 -27.61 4.59
CA LYS A 2 3.57 -28.00 6.00
C LYS A 2 3.51 -26.80 6.95
N ASP A 3 4.44 -25.84 6.82
CA ASP A 3 4.46 -24.66 7.68
C ASP A 3 3.22 -23.76 7.49
N GLN A 4 2.67 -23.68 6.27
CA GLN A 4 1.44 -22.93 6.02
C GLN A 4 0.23 -23.61 6.66
N THR A 5 0.14 -24.93 6.54
CA THR A 5 -0.91 -25.72 7.19
C THR A 5 -0.85 -25.54 8.71
N ASN A 6 0.35 -25.66 9.29
CA ASN A 6 0.57 -25.46 10.72
C ASN A 6 0.14 -24.05 11.18
N SER A 7 0.45 -22.99 10.42
CA SER A 7 0.04 -21.62 10.77
C SER A 7 -1.48 -21.47 10.86
N PHE A 8 -2.24 -22.06 9.93
CA PHE A 8 -3.70 -22.00 9.95
C PHE A 8 -4.34 -22.97 10.96
N GLU A 9 -3.65 -24.05 11.33
CA GLU A 9 -4.04 -24.92 12.45
C GLU A 9 -3.84 -24.22 13.80
N LEU A 10 -2.79 -23.41 13.94
CA LEU A 10 -2.49 -22.64 15.15
C LEU A 10 -3.39 -21.41 15.30
N ASP A 11 -3.70 -20.72 14.21
CA ASP A 11 -4.64 -19.60 14.19
C ASP A 11 -5.52 -19.63 12.93
N SER A 12 -6.75 -20.12 13.09
CA SER A 12 -7.73 -20.18 12.01
C SER A 12 -8.26 -18.80 11.58
N ASN A 13 -8.03 -17.75 12.38
CA ASN A 13 -8.39 -16.37 12.07
C ASN A 13 -7.23 -15.56 11.48
N LEU A 14 -6.10 -16.22 11.14
CA LEU A 14 -4.92 -15.58 10.58
C LEU A 14 -5.27 -14.85 9.27
N LYS A 15 -5.25 -13.52 9.31
CA LYS A 15 -5.60 -12.67 8.16
C LYS A 15 -4.53 -12.66 7.06
N ASN A 16 -3.27 -12.93 7.42
CA ASN A 16 -2.15 -12.93 6.50
C ASN A 16 -0.98 -13.75 7.06
N LEU A 17 -0.35 -14.58 6.22
CA LEU A 17 0.81 -15.41 6.62
C LEU A 17 2.00 -14.59 7.14
N LEU A 18 2.17 -13.33 6.74
CA LEU A 18 3.24 -12.47 7.25
C LEU A 18 3.08 -12.10 8.74
N LEU A 19 1.91 -12.36 9.33
CA LEU A 19 1.64 -12.12 10.75
C LEU A 19 1.97 -13.34 11.62
N ASP A 20 2.09 -14.53 11.01
CA ASP A 20 2.51 -15.74 11.70
C ASP A 20 3.97 -15.60 12.19
N PRO A 21 4.29 -16.01 13.42
CA PRO A 21 5.63 -15.85 13.99
C PRO A 21 6.75 -16.47 13.15
N PHE A 22 6.53 -17.66 12.58
CA PHE A 22 7.55 -18.36 11.79
C PHE A 22 7.88 -17.58 10.52
N PHE A 23 6.86 -17.19 9.75
CA PHE A 23 7.05 -16.44 8.51
C PHE A 23 7.59 -15.02 8.79
N LYS A 24 7.12 -14.38 9.86
CA LYS A 24 7.62 -13.06 10.28
C LYS A 24 9.13 -13.09 10.55
N GLU A 25 9.60 -14.07 11.31
CA GLU A 25 11.03 -14.24 11.62
C GLU A 25 11.84 -14.59 10.36
N ALA A 26 11.34 -15.51 9.53
CA ALA A 26 12.00 -15.88 8.27
C ALA A 26 12.22 -14.65 7.36
N VAL A 27 11.20 -13.80 7.23
CA VAL A 27 11.31 -12.55 6.44
C VAL A 27 12.21 -11.53 7.13
N HIS A 28 12.12 -11.38 8.46
CA HIS A 28 12.95 -10.44 9.20
C HIS A 28 14.44 -10.73 9.02
N ASN A 29 14.83 -12.00 9.07
CA ASN A 29 16.20 -12.46 8.90
C ASN A 29 16.67 -12.34 7.44
N SER A 30 15.77 -12.46 6.48
CA SER A 30 16.09 -12.41 5.04
C SER A 30 16.11 -10.99 4.45
N LYS A 31 15.52 -10.00 5.13
CA LYS A 31 15.27 -8.66 4.56
C LYS A 31 16.52 -7.95 4.02
N VAL A 32 17.67 -8.10 4.68
CA VAL A 32 18.92 -7.43 4.29
C VAL A 32 19.52 -8.07 3.04
N ALA A 33 19.56 -9.40 3.01
CA ALA A 33 20.04 -10.13 1.84
C ALA A 33 19.17 -9.85 0.62
N TRP A 34 17.85 -9.81 0.81
CA TRP A 34 16.91 -9.50 -0.24
C TRP A 34 17.10 -8.10 -0.84
N ARG A 35 17.29 -7.07 0.01
CA ARG A 35 17.64 -5.72 -0.45
C ARG A 35 18.89 -5.71 -1.30
N LYS A 36 19.94 -6.40 -0.87
CA LYS A 36 21.20 -6.51 -1.64
C LYS A 36 20.97 -7.12 -3.02
N VAL A 37 20.18 -8.18 -3.12
CA VAL A 37 19.87 -8.82 -4.41
C VAL A 37 19.15 -7.84 -5.34
N VAL A 38 18.12 -7.15 -4.86
CA VAL A 38 17.33 -6.19 -5.66
C VAL A 38 18.18 -4.98 -6.07
N THR A 39 19.03 -4.45 -5.19
CA THR A 39 19.91 -3.32 -5.54
C THR A 39 20.99 -3.74 -6.52
N SER A 40 21.61 -4.90 -6.31
CA SER A 40 22.68 -5.37 -7.20
C SER A 40 22.13 -5.73 -8.58
N SER A 41 20.96 -6.37 -8.66
CA SER A 41 20.34 -6.67 -9.95
C SER A 41 20.01 -5.40 -10.74
N ALA A 42 19.47 -4.37 -10.08
CA ALA A 42 19.20 -3.08 -10.70
C ALA A 42 20.49 -2.40 -11.21
N MET A 43 21.56 -2.37 -10.40
CA MET A 43 22.84 -1.75 -10.76
C MET A 43 23.54 -2.48 -11.92
N LEU A 44 23.37 -3.80 -12.00
CA LEU A 44 23.94 -4.63 -13.06
C LEU A 44 23.05 -4.73 -14.31
N GLY A 45 21.86 -4.11 -14.32
CA GLY A 45 20.90 -4.23 -15.41
C GLY A 45 20.29 -5.63 -15.56
N ILE A 46 20.31 -6.45 -14.50
CA ILE A 46 19.75 -7.80 -14.50
C ILE A 46 18.26 -7.73 -14.11
N PRO A 47 17.34 -8.23 -14.95
CA PRO A 47 15.92 -8.22 -14.62
C PRO A 47 15.62 -9.20 -13.49
N SER A 48 15.11 -8.70 -12.36
CA SER A 48 14.66 -9.52 -11.21
C SER A 48 13.21 -9.22 -10.78
N PRO A 49 12.21 -9.27 -11.68
CA PRO A 49 10.85 -8.79 -11.39
C PRO A 49 10.19 -9.44 -10.16
N PRO A 50 10.23 -10.77 -9.96
CA PRO A 50 9.64 -11.39 -8.77
C PRO A 50 10.24 -10.87 -7.46
N PHE A 51 11.57 -10.73 -7.41
CA PHE A 51 12.25 -10.21 -6.22
C PHE A 51 11.90 -8.76 -5.94
N SER A 52 11.82 -7.92 -6.97
CA SER A 52 11.49 -6.51 -6.83
C SER A 52 10.03 -6.31 -6.40
N THR A 53 9.09 -7.03 -7.02
CA THR A 53 7.65 -6.93 -6.72
C THR A 53 7.34 -7.41 -5.31
N VAL A 54 7.87 -8.57 -4.91
CA VAL A 54 7.59 -9.12 -3.58
C VAL A 54 8.24 -8.24 -2.50
N HIS A 55 9.39 -7.59 -2.79
CA HIS A 55 10.04 -6.66 -1.87
C HIS A 55 9.20 -5.37 -1.71
N ALA A 56 8.72 -4.81 -2.82
CA ALA A 56 7.86 -3.63 -2.82
C ALA A 56 6.53 -3.90 -2.10
N PHE A 57 5.93 -5.07 -2.30
CA PHE A 57 4.74 -5.51 -1.57
C PHE A 57 5.00 -5.58 -0.06
N TYR A 58 6.08 -6.23 0.37
CA TYR A 58 6.42 -6.35 1.78
C TYR A 58 6.63 -4.98 2.45
N ASP A 59 7.39 -4.08 1.81
CA ASP A 59 7.61 -2.72 2.31
C ASP A 59 6.30 -1.91 2.35
N SER A 60 5.41 -2.11 1.40
CA SER A 60 4.10 -1.46 1.39
C SER A 60 3.19 -1.99 2.51
N TYR A 61 3.15 -3.30 2.71
CA TYR A 61 2.30 -3.96 3.69
C TYR A 61 2.66 -3.58 5.13
N ARG A 62 3.96 -3.46 5.45
CA ARG A 62 4.41 -3.06 6.79
C ARG A 62 4.32 -1.55 7.05
N SER A 63 3.99 -0.75 6.05
CA SER A 63 3.94 0.71 6.17
C SER A 63 2.53 1.17 6.54
N ALA A 64 2.36 1.68 7.76
CA ALA A 64 1.08 2.21 8.22
C ALA A 64 0.60 3.44 7.42
N ARG A 65 1.53 4.14 6.76
CA ARG A 65 1.26 5.27 5.87
C ARG A 65 1.93 5.02 4.53
N LEU A 66 1.13 5.05 3.48
CA LEU A 66 1.59 5.03 2.09
C LEU A 66 1.39 6.42 1.48
N PRO A 67 2.16 6.79 0.45
CA PRO A 67 1.93 8.01 -0.32
C PRO A 67 0.64 7.97 -1.17
N ALA A 68 -0.26 7.01 -0.89
CA ALA A 68 -1.53 6.81 -1.56
C ALA A 68 -2.48 8.01 -1.38
N ASN A 69 -2.23 8.93 -0.45
CA ASN A 69 -2.99 10.17 -0.28
C ASN A 69 -2.82 11.15 -1.46
N LEU A 70 -1.73 11.06 -2.22
CA LEU A 70 -1.49 11.94 -3.36
C LEU A 70 -2.48 11.67 -4.50
N LEU A 71 -2.86 10.40 -4.73
CA LEU A 71 -3.75 10.03 -5.83
C LEU A 71 -5.17 10.61 -5.63
N PRO A 72 -5.85 10.47 -4.47
CA PRO A 72 -7.10 11.15 -4.19
C PRO A 72 -6.99 12.67 -4.31
N ALA A 73 -5.90 13.28 -3.81
CA ALA A 73 -5.69 14.72 -3.94
C ALA A 73 -5.58 15.16 -5.41
N GLN A 74 -4.86 14.42 -6.25
CA GLN A 74 -4.77 14.68 -7.69
C GLN A 74 -6.13 14.52 -8.38
N ARG A 75 -6.89 13.47 -8.05
CA ARG A 75 -8.23 13.24 -8.62
C ARG A 75 -9.22 14.33 -8.22
N ASP A 76 -9.11 14.84 -7.00
CA ASP A 76 -9.90 15.97 -6.52
C ASP A 76 -9.48 17.28 -7.19
N TYR A 77 -8.18 17.53 -7.34
CA TYR A 77 -7.63 18.69 -8.02
C TYR A 77 -8.11 18.79 -9.49
N PHE A 78 -7.98 17.70 -10.26
CA PHE A 78 -8.26 17.72 -11.70
C PHE A 78 -9.71 17.41 -12.06
N GLY A 79 -10.52 16.90 -11.14
CA GLY A 79 -11.87 16.42 -11.48
C GLY A 79 -12.87 16.37 -10.33
N SER A 80 -12.63 17.07 -9.23
CA SER A 80 -13.56 17.21 -8.10
C SER A 80 -14.07 15.87 -7.55
N HIS A 81 -13.22 14.83 -7.58
CA HIS A 81 -13.58 13.48 -7.17
C HIS A 81 -13.70 13.28 -5.67
N THR A 82 -13.42 14.32 -4.87
CA THR A 82 -13.41 14.29 -3.40
C THR A 82 -12.38 13.32 -2.82
N TYR A 83 -12.06 13.49 -1.55
CA TYR A 83 -11.24 12.57 -0.76
C TYR A 83 -11.65 12.59 0.72
N GLU A 84 -11.14 11.64 1.50
CA GLU A 84 -11.40 11.56 2.94
C GLU A 84 -10.21 12.09 3.76
N LEU A 85 -10.52 12.69 4.90
CA LEU A 85 -9.51 13.02 5.92
C LEU A 85 -9.34 11.87 6.89
N LEU A 86 -8.10 11.69 7.36
CA LEU A 86 -7.78 10.68 8.38
C LEU A 86 -8.53 10.89 9.70
N THR A 87 -8.89 12.13 10.00
CA THR A 87 -9.64 12.52 11.20
C THR A 87 -11.16 12.34 11.05
N ALA A 88 -11.66 12.17 9.82
CA ALA A 88 -13.08 11.99 9.54
C ALA A 88 -13.30 10.94 8.43
N PRO A 89 -12.98 9.66 8.69
CA PRO A 89 -13.25 8.58 7.74
C PRO A 89 -14.73 8.52 7.37
N GLY A 90 -15.02 8.25 6.10
CA GLY A 90 -16.38 8.22 5.54
C GLY A 90 -16.98 9.59 5.19
N LYS A 91 -16.27 10.70 5.45
CA LYS A 91 -16.67 12.04 4.99
C LYS A 91 -15.83 12.47 3.78
N TYR A 92 -16.51 12.62 2.65
CA TYR A 92 -15.91 13.07 1.39
C TYR A 92 -15.90 14.59 1.30
N ILE A 93 -14.74 15.15 0.96
CA ILE A 93 -14.49 16.59 0.88
C ILE A 93 -13.89 16.91 -0.48
N HIS A 94 -14.39 17.96 -1.12
CA HIS A 94 -13.76 18.61 -2.25
C HIS A 94 -13.00 19.85 -1.77
N THR A 95 -11.79 20.07 -2.28
CA THR A 95 -11.00 21.27 -2.00
C THR A 95 -10.88 22.12 -3.26
N ASN A 96 -11.15 23.43 -3.17
CA ASN A 96 -10.79 24.35 -4.25
C ASN A 96 -9.28 24.62 -4.22
N TRP A 97 -8.53 23.82 -4.99
CA TRP A 97 -7.07 23.84 -4.96
C TRP A 97 -6.45 25.04 -5.68
N THR A 98 -7.14 25.67 -6.64
CA THR A 98 -6.60 26.78 -7.45
C THR A 98 -6.98 28.16 -6.89
N GLY A 99 -7.93 28.23 -5.95
CA GLY A 99 -8.42 29.46 -5.33
C GLY A 99 -9.11 30.45 -6.28
N THR A 100 -9.20 30.08 -7.57
CA THR A 100 -9.68 30.92 -8.68
C THR A 100 -10.66 30.18 -9.58
N ALA A 101 -10.70 28.84 -9.50
CA ALA A 101 -11.81 28.09 -10.06
C ALA A 101 -13.09 28.49 -9.32
N GLY A 102 -14.15 28.80 -10.08
CA GLY A 102 -15.48 29.06 -9.51
C GLY A 102 -16.00 27.86 -8.72
N ASP A 103 -17.14 28.01 -8.05
CA ASP A 103 -17.81 26.96 -7.25
C ASP A 103 -18.33 25.78 -8.11
N VAL A 104 -17.47 25.17 -8.92
CA VAL A 104 -17.72 23.89 -9.58
C VAL A 104 -17.59 22.78 -8.54
N SER A 105 -18.59 22.68 -7.68
CA SER A 105 -18.83 21.47 -6.91
C SER A 105 -19.32 20.38 -7.85
N ALA A 106 -18.57 19.29 -8.02
CA ALA A 106 -19.14 18.06 -8.54
C ALA A 106 -20.09 17.51 -7.47
N SER A 107 -21.35 17.97 -7.48
CA SER A 107 -22.38 17.39 -6.63
C SER A 107 -22.50 15.91 -6.95
N THR A 108 -22.40 15.05 -5.93
CA THR A 108 -22.61 13.61 -6.08
C THR A 108 -24.05 13.38 -6.56
N TYR A 109 -24.24 12.92 -7.79
CA TYR A 109 -25.54 12.43 -8.24
C TYR A 109 -25.88 11.20 -7.41
N LYS A 110 -26.85 11.33 -6.49
CA LYS A 110 -27.51 10.17 -5.88
C LYS A 110 -28.57 9.70 -6.86
N ALA A 111 -28.30 8.57 -7.52
CA ALA A 111 -29.34 7.79 -8.20
C ALA A 111 -30.20 7.05 -7.17
#